data_AF-A0A946PK19-F1
#
_entry.id   AF-A0A946PK19-F1
#
_cell.length_a   1.000
_cell.length_b   1.000
_cell.length_c   1.000
_cell.angle_alpha   90.00
_cell.angle_beta   90.00
_cell.angle_gamma   90.00
#
_symmetry.space_group_name_H-M   'P 1'
#
loop_
_entity.id
_entity.type
_entity.pdbx_description
1 polymer ?
#
loop_
_entity_poly.entity_id
_entity_poly.type
_entity_poly.pdbx_seq_one_letter_code
_entity_poly.pdbx_strand_id
1 'polypeptide(L)'
;SNTQCNTSSELTLIVSQEANEPDIGTSIITSDGGNFDITSISSGDSVGFAIMTTSTQNITATLKAGIVAGQNYAIINSYDSIGTLIGFFSIENDNGGIKVSSTSPNDGNNYTSGFISEIHFTNLFINPNIDGPLYFYANINSELNDQFNDIDTVQIWCNSTSISENSSDKNLIGIYDIFGREIPETQNKLLFFKYTDGTIEKRFLLK
;
A
#
# COMPACT_ATOMS: atom_id res chain seq x y z
N SER A 1 2.42 5.92 10.20
CA SER A 1 1.90 4.99 9.18
C SER A 1 0.76 4.10 9.72
N ASN A 2 -0.12 3.62 8.85
CA ASN A 2 -1.10 2.56 9.13
C ASN A 2 -1.06 1.49 8.03
N THR A 3 -1.53 0.28 8.36
CA THR A 3 -1.49 -0.89 7.47
C THR A 3 -2.87 -1.33 7.01
N GLN A 4 -3.90 -0.49 7.17
CA GLN A 4 -5.26 -0.85 6.78
C GLN A 4 -5.45 -0.66 5.26
N CYS A 5 -6.16 -1.56 4.59
CA CYS A 5 -6.48 -1.40 3.18
C CYS A 5 -7.33 -0.15 2.90
N ASN A 6 -7.12 0.46 1.72
CA ASN A 6 -7.90 1.61 1.23
C ASN A 6 -7.93 2.82 2.17
N THR A 7 -6.91 2.98 3.02
CA THR A 7 -6.78 4.15 3.88
C THR A 7 -5.55 4.96 3.52
N SER A 8 -5.69 6.29 3.64
CA SER A 8 -4.54 7.20 3.60
C SER A 8 -3.57 6.80 4.70
N SER A 9 -2.30 6.62 4.33
CA SER A 9 -1.22 6.23 5.22
C SER A 9 -0.02 7.12 4.98
N GLU A 10 0.78 7.25 6.03
CA GLU A 10 2.08 7.89 5.94
C GLU A 10 3.06 6.93 5.25
N LEU A 11 3.74 7.42 4.21
CA LEU A 11 4.79 6.71 3.49
C LEU A 11 6.12 7.40 3.72
N THR A 12 7.08 6.66 4.28
CA THR A 12 8.45 7.12 4.47
C THR A 12 9.36 6.39 3.49
N LEU A 13 10.15 7.13 2.72
CA LEU A 13 11.18 6.60 1.82
C LEU A 13 12.54 7.09 2.29
N ILE A 14 13.49 6.19 2.46
CA ILE A 14 14.83 6.52 2.95
C ILE A 14 15.84 6.03 1.94
N VAL A 15 16.77 6.91 1.56
CA VAL A 15 17.92 6.57 0.73
C VAL A 15 19.16 7.08 1.46
N SER A 16 20.15 6.21 1.64
CA SER A 16 21.38 6.54 2.35
C SER A 16 22.61 6.07 1.59
N GLN A 17 23.71 6.80 1.77
CA GLN A 17 25.03 6.46 1.29
C GLN A 17 26.04 6.65 2.43
N GLU A 18 26.93 5.69 2.59
CA GLU A 18 28.06 5.76 3.50
C GLU A 18 29.19 6.60 2.91
N ALA A 19 30.13 7.04 3.76
CA ALA A 19 31.27 7.82 3.28
C ALA A 19 32.13 7.01 2.29
N ASN A 20 32.50 7.63 1.18
CA ASN A 20 33.23 7.07 0.04
C ASN A 20 32.44 6.09 -0.84
N GLU A 21 31.10 6.05 -0.72
CA GLU A 21 30.28 5.40 -1.74
C GLU A 21 30.09 6.30 -2.97
N PRO A 22 29.99 5.72 -4.19
CA PRO A 22 29.73 6.50 -5.40
C PRO A 22 28.45 7.31 -5.30
N ASP A 23 28.48 8.59 -5.66
CA ASP A 23 27.31 9.47 -5.58
C ASP A 23 26.11 8.92 -6.35
N ILE A 24 24.92 9.02 -5.75
CA ILE A 24 23.68 8.65 -6.44
C ILE A 24 23.48 9.63 -7.58
N GLY A 25 23.27 9.13 -8.81
CA GLY A 25 22.89 9.94 -9.96
C GLY A 25 21.36 9.99 -10.14
N THR A 26 20.73 8.82 -10.24
CA THR A 26 19.27 8.68 -10.36
C THR A 26 18.72 7.69 -9.35
N SER A 27 17.53 7.96 -8.80
CA SER A 27 16.80 7.01 -7.95
C SER A 27 15.37 6.85 -8.45
N ILE A 28 14.92 5.60 -8.56
CA ILE A 28 13.56 5.21 -8.92
C ILE A 28 13.07 4.25 -7.83
N ILE A 29 12.00 4.61 -7.15
CA ILE A 29 11.33 3.76 -6.16
C ILE A 29 9.93 3.45 -6.70
N THR A 30 9.58 2.17 -6.80
CA THR A 30 8.26 1.72 -7.27
C THR A 30 7.60 0.79 -6.27
N SER A 31 6.27 0.68 -6.29
CA SER A 31 5.53 -0.36 -5.56
C SER A 31 4.69 -1.22 -6.50
N ASP A 32 4.32 -2.42 -6.05
CA ASP A 32 3.38 -3.31 -6.76
C ASP A 32 1.90 -3.12 -6.34
N GLY A 33 1.64 -2.13 -5.48
CA GLY A 33 0.30 -1.81 -5.00
C GLY A 33 0.20 -0.42 -4.38
N GLY A 34 -1.04 0.01 -4.12
CA GLY A 34 -1.36 1.33 -3.59
C GLY A 34 -1.34 2.41 -4.67
N ASN A 35 -1.62 3.65 -4.28
CA ASN A 35 -1.51 4.80 -5.17
C ASN A 35 -1.26 6.08 -4.38
N PHE A 36 -0.85 7.12 -5.08
CA PHE A 36 -0.92 8.49 -4.59
C PHE A 36 -2.29 9.09 -4.93
N ASP A 37 -2.96 9.71 -3.96
CA ASP A 37 -4.17 10.51 -4.20
C ASP A 37 -3.79 11.88 -4.80
N ILE A 38 -3.23 11.86 -6.01
CA ILE A 38 -2.81 13.07 -6.74
C ILE A 38 -4.03 13.95 -7.08
N THR A 39 -5.22 13.35 -7.17
CA THR A 39 -6.47 14.06 -7.46
C THR A 39 -6.91 15.03 -6.38
N SER A 40 -6.50 14.81 -5.12
CA SER A 40 -6.89 15.66 -4.00
C SER A 40 -5.93 16.82 -3.73
N ILE A 41 -4.81 16.91 -4.45
CA ILE A 41 -3.80 17.97 -4.30
C ILE A 41 -3.80 18.96 -5.46
N SER A 42 -3.56 20.23 -5.12
CA SER A 42 -3.36 21.33 -6.06
C SER A 42 -1.93 21.86 -5.96
N SER A 43 -1.47 22.57 -7.00
CA SER A 43 -0.19 23.27 -6.98
C SER A 43 -0.10 24.20 -5.75
N GLY A 44 0.94 24.01 -4.94
CA GLY A 44 1.21 24.74 -3.70
C GLY A 44 0.84 23.98 -2.42
N ASP A 45 0.04 22.91 -2.52
CA ASP A 45 -0.39 22.14 -1.35
C ASP A 45 0.79 21.39 -0.72
N SER A 46 0.80 21.35 0.61
CA SER A 46 1.81 20.62 1.37
C SER A 46 1.49 19.13 1.37
N VAL A 47 2.43 18.31 0.91
CA VAL A 47 2.25 16.84 0.81
C VAL A 47 3.09 16.06 1.82
N GLY A 48 3.94 16.75 2.57
CA GLY A 48 4.85 16.11 3.52
C GLY A 48 6.06 16.96 3.85
N PHE A 49 7.13 16.30 4.30
CA PHE A 49 8.42 16.92 4.57
C PHE A 49 9.56 15.97 4.18
N ALA A 50 10.75 16.52 4.01
CA ALA A 50 11.97 15.75 3.80
C ALA A 50 13.05 16.17 4.79
N ILE A 51 13.90 15.23 5.17
CA ILE A 51 15.09 15.45 5.99
C ILE A 51 16.29 14.97 5.17
N MET A 52 17.23 15.87 4.94
CA MET A 52 18.49 15.56 4.28
C MET A 52 19.62 15.77 5.27
N THR A 53 20.37 14.72 5.55
CA THR A 53 21.50 14.71 6.45
C THR A 53 22.77 14.50 5.64
N THR A 54 23.68 15.46 5.73
CA THR A 54 25.04 15.36 5.20
C THR A 54 26.02 15.17 6.36
N SER A 55 27.30 14.95 6.08
CA SER A 55 28.34 14.90 7.12
C SER A 55 28.46 16.18 7.98
N THR A 56 27.91 17.32 7.53
CA THR A 56 28.07 18.61 8.22
C THR A 56 26.76 19.27 8.63
N GLN A 57 25.63 18.91 8.03
CA GLN A 57 24.37 19.65 8.15
C GLN A 57 23.17 18.72 8.08
N ASN A 58 22.12 19.08 8.82
CA ASN A 58 20.78 18.52 8.71
C ASN A 58 19.85 19.59 8.15
N ILE A 59 19.25 19.33 6.99
CA ILE A 59 18.36 20.22 6.28
C ILE A 59 16.96 19.63 6.33
N THR A 60 16.00 20.38 6.86
CA THR A 60 14.58 20.01 6.83
C THR A 60 13.88 20.82 5.75
N ALA A 61 13.10 20.15 4.90
CA ALA A 61 12.36 20.75 3.81
C ALA A 61 10.86 20.46 3.90
N THR A 62 10.03 21.45 3.58
CA THR A 62 8.59 21.23 3.36
C THR A 62 8.38 20.81 1.91
N LEU A 63 7.65 19.71 1.71
CA LEU A 63 7.33 19.20 0.38
C LEU A 63 6.00 19.79 -0.08
N LYS A 64 6.01 20.42 -1.26
CA LYS A 64 4.80 21.00 -1.86
C LYS A 64 4.59 20.51 -3.27
N ALA A 65 3.34 20.27 -3.65
CA ALA A 65 2.98 19.98 -5.02
C ALA A 65 3.38 21.16 -5.91
N GLY A 66 4.20 20.91 -6.92
CA GLY A 66 4.55 21.85 -7.97
C GLY A 66 3.57 21.70 -9.12
N ILE A 67 4.02 21.03 -10.19
CA ILE A 67 3.15 20.71 -11.33
C ILE A 67 2.31 19.49 -10.98
N VAL A 68 0.99 19.58 -11.13
CA VAL A 68 0.07 18.43 -11.07
C VAL A 68 -0.48 18.21 -12.48
N ALA A 69 -0.08 17.12 -13.12
CA ALA A 69 -0.44 16.80 -14.49
C ALA A 69 -1.42 15.63 -14.53
N GLY A 70 -2.72 15.94 -14.47
CA GLY A 70 -3.77 14.94 -14.44
C GLY A 70 -3.83 14.20 -13.10
N GLN A 71 -4.22 12.92 -13.14
CA GLN A 71 -4.47 12.11 -11.94
C GLN A 71 -3.30 11.21 -11.53
N ASN A 72 -2.27 11.14 -12.39
CA ASN A 72 -1.23 10.11 -12.28
C ASN A 72 0.19 10.67 -12.24
N TYR A 73 0.39 11.98 -12.29
CA TYR A 73 1.72 12.58 -12.32
C TYR A 73 1.74 13.90 -11.57
N ALA A 74 2.73 14.08 -10.69
CA ALA A 74 3.05 15.38 -10.12
C ALA A 74 4.55 15.54 -9.89
N ILE A 75 5.03 16.79 -9.94
CA ILE A 75 6.35 17.18 -9.44
C ILE A 75 6.17 17.71 -8.03
N ILE A 76 6.96 17.20 -7.10
CA ILE A 76 7.01 17.66 -5.71
C ILE A 76 8.27 18.50 -5.54
N ASN A 77 8.08 19.71 -5.06
CA ASN A 77 9.14 20.69 -4.79
C ASN A 77 9.50 20.67 -3.30
N SER A 78 10.79 20.70 -3.00
CA SER A 78 11.33 20.79 -1.64
C SER A 78 11.71 22.23 -1.32
N TYR A 79 11.14 22.78 -0.25
CA TYR A 79 11.42 24.14 0.21
C TYR A 79 12.12 24.12 1.58
N ASP A 80 13.22 24.83 1.73
CA ASP A 80 13.90 24.98 3.04
C ASP A 80 13.05 25.75 4.06
N SER A 81 13.58 25.90 5.28
CA SER A 81 12.90 26.61 6.37
C SER A 81 12.67 28.12 6.12
N ILE A 82 13.34 28.70 5.12
CA ILE A 82 13.23 30.11 4.72
C ILE A 82 12.30 30.26 3.50
N GLY A 83 11.88 29.14 2.89
CA GLY A 83 11.00 29.11 1.72
C GLY A 83 11.73 29.12 0.38
N THR A 84 13.03 28.83 0.37
CA THR A 84 13.83 28.69 -0.87
C THR A 84 13.63 27.30 -1.45
N LEU A 85 13.43 27.21 -2.78
CA LEU A 85 13.40 25.93 -3.49
C LEU A 85 14.81 25.31 -3.51
N ILE A 86 14.95 24.11 -2.94
CA ILE A 86 16.24 23.41 -2.82
C ILE A 86 16.31 22.10 -3.63
N GLY A 87 15.19 21.67 -4.22
CA GLY A 87 15.16 20.47 -5.04
C GLY A 87 13.74 20.09 -5.46
N PHE A 88 13.64 19.05 -6.28
CA PHE A 88 12.37 18.48 -6.70
C PHE A 88 12.54 17.01 -7.08
N PHE A 89 11.42 16.28 -7.10
CA PHE A 89 11.32 14.91 -7.62
C PHE A 89 9.93 14.70 -8.21
N SER A 90 9.74 13.66 -9.03
CA SER A 90 8.43 13.32 -9.57
C SER A 90 7.79 12.16 -8.81
N ILE A 91 6.46 12.18 -8.74
CA ILE A 91 5.63 11.09 -8.28
C ILE A 91 4.63 10.73 -9.36
N GLU A 92 4.37 9.43 -9.51
CA GLU A 92 3.49 8.89 -10.51
C GLU A 92 2.67 7.72 -9.97
N ASN A 93 1.46 7.55 -10.48
CA ASN A 93 0.69 6.31 -10.34
C ASN A 93 0.90 5.50 -11.61
N ASP A 94 1.65 4.41 -11.52
CA ASP A 94 2.03 3.57 -12.66
C ASP A 94 1.81 2.09 -12.34
N ASN A 95 1.32 1.34 -13.33
CA ASN A 95 1.14 -0.11 -13.29
C ASN A 95 0.46 -0.70 -12.03
N GLY A 96 -0.48 0.04 -11.42
CA GLY A 96 -1.20 -0.41 -10.22
C GLY A 96 -0.48 -0.18 -8.89
N GLY A 97 0.65 0.53 -8.92
CA GLY A 97 1.37 1.01 -7.74
C GLY A 97 1.79 2.47 -7.89
N ILE A 98 2.82 2.84 -7.14
CA ILE A 98 3.44 4.15 -7.23
C ILE A 98 4.81 4.08 -7.89
N LYS A 99 5.26 5.22 -8.39
CA LYS A 99 6.63 5.45 -8.83
C LYS A 99 7.09 6.82 -8.34
N VAL A 100 8.25 6.87 -7.69
CA VAL A 100 8.95 8.08 -7.28
C VAL A 100 10.26 8.14 -8.04
N SER A 101 10.57 9.25 -8.67
CA SER A 101 11.81 9.40 -9.46
C SER A 101 12.53 10.70 -9.14
N SER A 102 13.83 10.60 -8.91
CA SER A 102 14.69 11.74 -8.61
C SER A 102 16.04 11.64 -9.34
N THR A 103 16.65 12.81 -9.53
CA THR A 103 17.99 12.99 -10.08
C THR A 103 18.75 13.88 -9.11
N SER A 104 19.95 13.47 -8.74
CA SER A 104 20.82 14.29 -7.91
C SER A 104 21.36 15.49 -8.71
N PRO A 105 21.65 16.61 -8.04
CA PRO A 105 22.45 17.67 -8.61
C PRO A 105 23.91 17.21 -8.76
N ASN A 106 24.55 17.54 -9.88
CA ASN A 106 25.99 17.33 -10.03
C ASN A 106 26.75 18.32 -9.13
N ASP A 107 27.53 17.81 -8.18
CA ASP A 107 28.26 18.61 -7.19
C ASP A 107 29.76 18.76 -7.51
N GLY A 108 30.22 18.21 -8.63
CA GLY A 108 31.59 18.28 -9.10
C GLY A 108 32.54 17.23 -8.51
N ASN A 109 32.04 16.23 -7.78
CA ASN A 109 32.79 15.03 -7.42
C ASN A 109 31.96 13.76 -7.77
N ASN A 110 32.43 12.57 -7.36
CA ASN A 110 31.76 11.29 -7.67
C ASN A 110 31.57 10.42 -6.41
N TYR A 111 31.92 10.92 -5.21
CA TYR A 111 31.92 10.17 -3.97
C TYR A 111 31.38 10.99 -2.80
N THR A 112 30.37 10.45 -2.14
CA THR A 112 29.75 11.12 -1.01
C THR A 112 30.64 11.10 0.24
N SER A 113 30.51 12.11 1.10
CA SER A 113 31.07 12.10 2.46
C SER A 113 30.11 11.47 3.49
N GLY A 114 29.04 10.82 3.02
CA GLY A 114 27.92 10.36 3.82
C GLY A 114 26.69 11.24 3.59
N PHE A 115 25.60 10.62 3.14
CA PHE A 115 24.35 11.31 2.80
C PHE A 115 23.14 10.45 3.15
N ILE A 116 22.13 11.03 3.79
CA ILE A 116 20.85 10.38 4.05
C ILE A 116 19.75 11.33 3.60
N SER A 117 18.81 10.83 2.80
CA SER A 117 17.61 11.53 2.37
C SER A 117 16.38 10.75 2.80
N GLU A 118 15.59 11.33 3.69
CA GLU A 118 14.31 10.81 4.17
C GLU A 118 13.19 11.66 3.60
N ILE A 119 12.19 11.03 2.99
CA ILE A 119 10.99 11.66 2.44
C ILE A 119 9.80 11.08 3.20
N HIS A 120 8.99 11.96 3.80
CA HIS A 120 7.79 11.58 4.55
C HIS A 120 6.55 12.19 3.90
N PHE A 121 5.72 11.36 3.28
CA PHE A 121 4.40 11.74 2.81
C PHE A 121 3.40 11.53 3.94
N THR A 122 2.65 12.57 4.32
CA THR A 122 1.76 12.49 5.49
C THR A 122 0.32 12.10 5.14
N ASN A 123 -0.18 12.50 3.97
CA ASN A 123 -1.56 12.25 3.53
C ASN A 123 -1.66 12.15 2.01
N LEU A 124 -0.72 11.44 1.38
CA LEU A 124 -0.72 11.30 -0.08
C LEU A 124 -0.83 9.84 -0.52
N PHE A 125 -0.24 8.91 0.21
CA PHE A 125 -0.24 7.50 -0.15
C PHE A 125 -1.48 6.78 0.38
N ILE A 126 -2.18 6.05 -0.48
CA ILE A 126 -3.30 5.18 -0.13
C ILE A 126 -2.82 3.74 -0.24
N ASN A 127 -3.02 2.98 0.84
CA ASN A 127 -2.71 1.55 0.87
C ASN A 127 -3.56 0.79 -0.17
N PRO A 128 -3.05 -0.31 -0.75
CA PRO A 128 -3.80 -1.13 -1.71
C PRO A 128 -5.12 -1.66 -1.12
N ASN A 129 -6.03 -2.04 -2.02
CA ASN A 129 -7.35 -2.59 -1.68
C ASN A 129 -7.36 -4.10 -1.41
N ILE A 130 -6.18 -4.75 -1.46
CA ILE A 130 -6.00 -6.19 -1.33
C ILE A 130 -5.14 -6.46 -0.11
N ASP A 131 -5.53 -7.47 0.67
CA ASP A 131 -4.77 -7.97 1.81
C ASP A 131 -3.54 -8.72 1.33
N GLY A 132 -2.39 -8.50 1.99
CA GLY A 132 -1.15 -9.18 1.64
C GLY A 132 0.09 -8.29 1.74
N PRO A 133 1.25 -8.84 1.34
CA PRO A 133 2.48 -8.09 1.27
C PRO A 133 2.41 -7.05 0.14
N LEU A 134 2.74 -5.82 0.46
CA LEU A 134 3.04 -4.73 -0.46
C LEU A 134 4.57 -4.65 -0.61
N TYR A 135 5.06 -4.74 -1.83
CA TYR A 135 6.49 -4.67 -2.12
C TYR A 135 6.88 -3.30 -2.65
N PHE A 136 8.01 -2.80 -2.18
CA PHE A 136 8.69 -1.63 -2.71
C PHE A 136 10.00 -2.06 -3.34
N TYR A 137 10.30 -1.53 -4.52
CA TYR A 137 11.52 -1.79 -5.27
C TYR A 137 12.26 -0.48 -5.45
N ALA A 138 13.51 -0.43 -5.04
CA ALA A 138 14.40 0.69 -5.31
C ALA A 138 15.37 0.29 -6.44
N ASN A 139 15.55 1.19 -7.41
CA ASN A 139 16.54 1.11 -8.47
C ASN A 139 17.32 2.42 -8.49
N ILE A 140 18.60 2.34 -8.16
CA ILE A 140 19.49 3.49 -8.00
C ILE A 140 20.65 3.30 -8.97
N ASN A 141 20.96 4.34 -9.74
CA ASN A 141 22.18 4.39 -10.55
C ASN A 141 23.10 5.47 -10.00
N SER A 142 24.35 5.11 -9.72
CA SER A 142 25.37 6.07 -9.33
C SER A 142 25.81 6.94 -10.51
N GLU A 143 26.48 8.05 -10.22
CA GLU A 143 27.14 8.88 -11.25
C GLU A 143 28.25 8.13 -12.00
N LEU A 144 28.76 7.02 -11.42
CA LEU A 144 29.72 6.11 -12.07
C LEU A 144 29.04 5.03 -12.92
N ASN A 145 27.71 5.03 -13.03
CA ASN A 145 26.88 4.02 -13.70
C ASN A 145 26.88 2.64 -13.00
N ASP A 146 27.16 2.61 -11.70
CA ASP A 146 26.91 1.42 -10.89
C ASP A 146 25.41 1.35 -10.57
N GLN A 147 24.83 0.16 -10.73
CA GLN A 147 23.41 -0.06 -10.45
C GLN A 147 23.25 -0.77 -9.11
N PHE A 148 22.40 -0.21 -8.26
CA PHE A 148 21.97 -0.77 -6.98
C PHE A 148 20.47 -1.02 -7.02
N ASN A 149 20.03 -2.20 -6.55
CA ASN A 149 18.63 -2.53 -6.43
C ASN A 149 18.34 -3.08 -5.03
N ASP A 150 17.22 -2.67 -4.45
CA ASP A 150 16.77 -3.16 -3.14
C ASP A 150 15.26 -3.42 -3.14
N ILE A 151 14.80 -4.27 -2.23
CA ILE A 151 13.40 -4.66 -2.09
C ILE A 151 13.02 -4.63 -0.62
N ASP A 152 11.96 -3.90 -0.30
CA ASP A 152 11.35 -3.89 1.02
C ASP A 152 9.88 -4.33 0.96
N THR A 153 9.31 -4.74 2.10
CA THR A 153 7.94 -5.22 2.18
C THR A 153 7.20 -4.74 3.43
N VAL A 154 5.93 -4.40 3.24
CA VAL A 154 5.00 -4.06 4.31
C VAL A 154 3.75 -4.92 4.20
N GLN A 155 3.30 -5.50 5.30
CA GLN A 155 2.04 -6.26 5.32
C GLN A 155 0.85 -5.32 5.42
N ILE A 156 -0.07 -5.41 4.44
CA ILE A 156 -1.35 -4.71 4.43
C ILE A 156 -2.46 -5.64 4.91
N TRP A 157 -3.32 -5.11 5.77
CA TRP A 157 -4.43 -5.81 6.40
C TRP A 157 -5.76 -5.22 5.95
N CYS A 158 -6.58 -6.02 5.31
CA CYS A 158 -7.97 -5.64 5.04
C CYS A 158 -8.82 -6.17 6.19
N ASN A 159 -9.42 -5.27 6.98
CA ASN A 159 -10.49 -5.68 7.90
C ASN A 159 -11.65 -6.22 7.06
N SER A 160 -11.71 -7.54 6.89
CA SER A 160 -12.93 -8.19 6.44
C SER A 160 -13.98 -7.86 7.50
N THR A 161 -15.09 -7.24 7.12
CA THR A 161 -16.32 -7.35 7.91
C THR A 161 -16.66 -8.83 7.93
N SER A 162 -16.16 -9.55 8.93
CA SER A 162 -16.48 -10.95 9.10
C SER A 162 -17.99 -11.03 9.33
N ILE A 163 -18.70 -11.56 8.35
CA ILE A 163 -20.05 -12.06 8.58
C ILE A 163 -19.84 -13.27 9.49
N SER A 164 -20.11 -13.10 10.78
CA SER A 164 -20.21 -14.25 11.67
C SER A 164 -21.49 -15.00 11.28
N GLU A 165 -21.35 -16.16 10.63
CA GLU A 165 -22.46 -17.10 10.59
C GLU A 165 -22.74 -17.50 12.04
N ASN A 166 -23.85 -17.02 12.59
CA ASN A 166 -24.33 -17.50 13.87
C ASN A 166 -24.85 -18.93 13.63
N SER A 167 -23.95 -19.90 13.74
CA SER A 167 -24.29 -21.31 13.80
C SER A 167 -25.02 -21.56 15.11
N SER A 168 -26.30 -21.23 15.17
CA SER A 168 -27.18 -21.75 16.21
C SER A 168 -27.20 -23.27 16.10
N ASP A 169 -27.05 -23.97 17.23
CA ASP A 169 -27.19 -25.43 17.28
C ASP A 169 -28.49 -25.86 16.60
N LYS A 170 -28.37 -26.57 15.47
CA LYS A 170 -29.51 -27.04 14.69
C LYS A 170 -30.04 -28.35 15.29
N ASN A 171 -31.20 -28.29 15.94
CA ASN A 171 -31.90 -29.46 16.45
C ASN A 171 -32.96 -29.89 15.44
N LEU A 172 -33.17 -31.19 15.28
CA LEU A 172 -34.20 -31.73 14.38
C LEU A 172 -35.58 -31.42 14.95
N ILE A 173 -36.40 -30.67 14.20
CA ILE A 173 -37.81 -30.42 14.52
C ILE A 173 -38.66 -31.63 14.13
N GLY A 174 -38.43 -32.18 12.94
CA GLY A 174 -39.26 -33.25 12.40
C GLY A 174 -38.83 -33.72 11.02
N ILE A 175 -39.33 -34.89 10.64
CA ILE A 175 -39.06 -35.53 9.35
C ILE A 175 -40.37 -35.56 8.56
N TYR A 176 -40.33 -35.08 7.33
CA TYR A 176 -41.52 -34.92 6.49
C TYR A 176 -41.38 -35.69 5.17
N ASP A 177 -42.51 -36.16 4.65
CA ASP A 177 -42.60 -36.72 3.30
C ASP A 177 -42.69 -35.62 2.23
N ILE A 178 -42.73 -36.04 0.95
CA ILE A 178 -42.85 -35.13 -0.20
C ILE A 178 -44.14 -34.30 -0.21
N PHE A 179 -45.14 -34.68 0.60
CA PHE A 179 -46.42 -33.98 0.73
C PHE A 179 -46.47 -33.13 2.00
N GLY A 180 -45.37 -33.01 2.75
CA GLY A 180 -45.26 -32.21 3.96
C GLY A 180 -45.90 -32.84 5.20
N ARG A 181 -46.18 -34.15 5.19
CA ARG A 181 -46.71 -34.88 6.35
C ARG A 181 -45.57 -35.40 7.22
N GLU A 182 -45.70 -35.24 8.53
CA GLU A 182 -44.70 -35.73 9.47
C GLU A 182 -44.72 -37.26 9.54
N ILE A 183 -43.56 -37.89 9.35
CA ILE A 183 -43.39 -39.35 9.29
C ILE A 183 -42.13 -39.78 10.05
N PRO A 184 -42.07 -41.01 10.57
CA PRO A 184 -40.83 -41.55 11.12
C PRO A 184 -39.79 -41.77 10.01
N GLU A 185 -38.53 -41.89 10.41
CA GLU A 185 -37.43 -42.21 9.50
C GLU A 185 -37.68 -43.56 8.80
N THR A 186 -37.81 -43.54 7.48
CA THR A 186 -38.12 -44.73 6.67
C THR A 186 -37.14 -44.87 5.51
N GLN A 187 -36.75 -46.12 5.22
CA GLN A 187 -35.84 -46.45 4.12
C GLN A 187 -36.59 -46.49 2.78
N ASN A 188 -35.82 -46.34 1.70
CA ASN A 188 -36.25 -46.31 0.29
C ASN A 188 -37.32 -45.24 -0.02
N LYS A 189 -37.35 -44.16 0.78
CA LYS A 189 -38.21 -42.99 0.58
C LYS A 189 -37.41 -41.71 0.69
N LEU A 190 -37.88 -40.69 0.01
CA LEU A 190 -37.33 -39.35 0.11
C LEU A 190 -37.89 -38.65 1.35
N LEU A 191 -37.00 -38.14 2.19
CA LEU A 191 -37.32 -37.51 3.46
C LEU A 191 -36.76 -36.09 3.52
N PHE A 192 -37.48 -35.20 4.20
CA PHE A 192 -37.06 -33.83 4.48
C PHE A 192 -36.93 -33.64 6.00
N PHE A 193 -35.70 -33.40 6.45
CA PHE A 193 -35.36 -33.17 7.85
C PHE A 193 -35.37 -31.66 8.07
N LYS A 194 -36.32 -31.16 8.86
CA LYS A 194 -36.44 -29.74 9.18
C LYS A 194 -35.79 -29.46 10.53
N TYR A 195 -34.97 -28.42 10.60
CA TYR A 195 -34.24 -28.05 11.81
C TYR A 195 -34.75 -26.75 12.44
N THR A 196 -34.40 -26.53 13.71
CA THR A 196 -34.80 -25.36 14.52
C THR A 196 -34.35 -24.03 13.95
N ASP A 197 -33.26 -24.02 13.19
CA ASP A 197 -32.73 -22.87 12.47
C ASP A 197 -33.45 -22.59 11.13
N GLY A 198 -34.46 -23.41 10.78
CA GLY A 198 -35.19 -23.32 9.53
C GLY A 198 -34.52 -24.02 8.34
N THR A 199 -33.33 -24.61 8.51
CA THR A 199 -32.73 -25.42 7.44
C THR A 199 -33.53 -26.69 7.18
N ILE A 200 -33.51 -27.13 5.92
CA ILE A 200 -34.15 -28.36 5.48
C ILE A 200 -33.11 -29.21 4.77
N GLU A 201 -32.85 -30.41 5.29
CA GLU A 201 -31.98 -31.38 4.64
C GLU A 201 -32.83 -32.44 3.92
N LYS A 202 -32.54 -32.65 2.64
CA LYS A 202 -33.17 -33.70 1.83
C LYS A 202 -32.31 -34.97 1.92
N ARG A 203 -32.85 -36.05 2.48
CA ARG A 203 -32.15 -37.33 2.62
C ARG A 203 -32.92 -38.45 1.94
N PHE A 204 -32.19 -39.35 1.29
CA PHE A 204 -32.74 -40.59 0.74
C PHE A 204 -31.97 -41.75 1.37
N LEU A 205 -32.63 -42.48 2.27
CA LEU A 205 -32.01 -43.56 3.03
C LEU A 205 -32.22 -44.87 2.28
N LEU A 206 -31.14 -45.52 1.86
CA LEU A 206 -31.17 -46.86 1.27
C LEU A 206 -30.96 -47.91 2.37
N LYS A 207 -31.50 -49.11 2.16
CA LYS A 207 -31.26 -50.26 3.04
C LYS A 207 -29.97 -50.99 2.67
#